data_AF-A0A8S9H828-F1
#
_entry.id   AF-A0A8S9H828-F1
#
_cell.length_a   1.000
_cell.length_b   1.000
_cell.length_c   1.000
_cell.angle_alpha   90.00
_cell.angle_beta   90.00
_cell.angle_gamma   90.00
#
_symmetry.space_group_name_H-M   'P 1'
#
loop_
_entity.id
_entity.type
_entity.pdbx_description
1 polymer ?
#
loop_
_entity_poly.entity_id
_entity_poly.type
_entity_poly.pdbx_seq_one_letter_code
_entity_poly.pdbx_strand_id
1 'polypeptide(L)'
;MANDSNVDWQFSGSEAAKDASGAALSAYSSKLFALCDPNGKPILPPRVETAETSHTAEKAVVHSVLCGLGNAYAPSIGLPAAKSAVAEYLNRDLPNKLTPNDVFMTRDVKWNLCPWAVHVQIQLD
;
A
#
# COMPACT_ATOMS: atom_id res chain seq x y z
N MET A 1 49.75 -6.95 13.09
CA MET A 1 49.27 -5.80 12.29
C MET A 1 48.30 -6.37 11.27
N ALA A 2 47.01 -6.08 11.41
CA ALA A 2 46.00 -6.57 10.47
C ALA A 2 46.05 -5.71 9.20
N ASN A 3 46.04 -6.37 8.05
CA ASN A 3 46.14 -5.74 6.73
C ASN A 3 44.82 -5.02 6.44
N ASP A 4 44.86 -3.70 6.31
CA ASP A 4 43.71 -2.83 6.04
C ASP A 4 43.36 -2.92 4.55
N SER A 5 42.87 -4.09 4.12
CA SER A 5 42.37 -4.25 2.75
C SER A 5 41.07 -3.47 2.63
N ASN A 6 41.13 -2.30 2.01
CA ASN A 6 39.97 -1.49 1.65
C ASN A 6 39.05 -2.32 0.75
N VAL A 7 38.01 -2.91 1.33
CA VAL A 7 37.00 -3.69 0.60
C VAL A 7 36.10 -2.70 -0.10
N ASP A 8 36.32 -2.52 -1.41
CA ASP A 8 35.46 -1.69 -2.23
C ASP A 8 34.11 -2.41 -2.44
N TRP A 9 33.05 -1.87 -1.85
CA TRP A 9 31.73 -2.50 -1.85
C TRP A 9 31.06 -2.36 -3.22
N GLN A 10 31.04 -3.45 -3.99
CA GLN A 10 30.49 -3.51 -5.36
C GLN A 10 28.94 -3.60 -5.41
N PHE A 11 28.23 -2.95 -4.50
CA PHE A 11 26.76 -2.94 -4.56
C PHE A 11 26.30 -2.03 -5.71
N SER A 12 25.53 -2.59 -6.65
CA SER A 12 24.90 -1.84 -7.74
C SER A 12 23.41 -2.17 -7.83
N GLY A 13 22.61 -1.15 -8.18
CA GLY A 13 21.18 -1.32 -8.38
C GLY A 13 20.87 -2.12 -9.66
N SER A 14 19.68 -2.72 -9.72
CA SER A 14 19.21 -3.39 -10.92
C SER A 14 18.91 -2.36 -12.03
N GLU A 15 19.55 -2.50 -13.19
CA GLU A 15 19.23 -1.66 -14.35
C GLU A 15 17.78 -1.84 -14.81
N ALA A 16 17.21 -3.04 -14.69
CA ALA A 16 15.79 -3.25 -14.96
C ALA A 16 14.88 -2.44 -14.01
N ALA A 17 15.28 -2.29 -12.74
CA ALA A 17 14.55 -1.46 -11.79
C ALA A 17 14.68 0.04 -12.12
N LYS A 18 15.86 0.47 -12.58
CA LYS A 18 16.11 1.84 -13.02
C LYS A 18 15.31 2.19 -14.27
N ASP A 19 15.30 1.32 -15.27
CA ASP A 19 14.51 1.49 -16.51
C ASP A 19 13.01 1.53 -16.19
N ALA A 20 12.53 0.60 -15.34
CA ALA A 20 11.14 0.60 -14.90
C ALA A 20 10.77 1.89 -14.14
N SER A 21 11.67 2.43 -13.31
CA SER A 21 11.44 3.70 -12.60
C SER A 21 11.37 4.90 -13.56
N GLY A 22 12.12 4.86 -14.66
CA GLY A 22 12.11 5.90 -15.69
C GLY A 22 10.78 6.01 -16.44
N ALA A 23 9.99 4.93 -16.48
CA ALA A 23 8.67 4.89 -17.09
C ALA A 23 7.52 5.23 -16.11
N ALA A 24 7.81 5.57 -14.85
CA ALA A 24 6.78 5.90 -13.87
C ALA A 24 6.12 7.26 -14.15
N LEU A 25 4.82 7.39 -13.87
CA LEU A 25 4.09 8.66 -13.99
C LEU A 25 4.76 9.78 -13.17
N SER A 26 5.31 9.44 -12.00
CA SER A 26 6.08 10.38 -11.17
C SER A 26 7.32 10.91 -11.87
N ALA A 27 8.06 10.06 -12.61
CA ALA A 27 9.26 10.48 -13.34
C ALA A 27 8.92 11.48 -14.45
N TYR A 28 7.83 11.25 -15.18
CA TYR A 28 7.34 12.21 -16.18
C TYR A 28 6.82 13.49 -15.54
N SER A 29 6.06 13.39 -14.44
CA SER A 29 5.57 14.55 -13.68
C SER A 29 6.72 15.43 -13.20
N SER A 30 7.76 14.86 -12.59
CA SER A 30 8.96 15.59 -12.15
C SER A 30 9.69 16.26 -13.32
N LYS A 31 9.82 15.59 -14.46
CA LYS A 31 10.41 16.18 -15.67
C LYS A 31 9.60 17.37 -16.18
N LEU A 32 8.27 17.27 -16.19
CA LEU A 32 7.40 18.36 -16.57
C LEU A 32 7.56 19.54 -15.60
N PHE A 33 7.49 19.29 -14.29
CA PHE A 33 7.67 20.33 -13.27
C PHE A 33 9.04 21.02 -13.36
N ALA A 34 10.12 20.31 -13.72
CA ALA A 34 11.45 20.89 -13.89
C ALA A 34 11.54 21.88 -15.08
N LEU A 35 10.64 21.78 -16.06
CA LEU A 35 10.57 22.71 -17.20
C LEU A 35 9.72 23.95 -16.92
N CYS A 36 9.10 24.03 -15.73
CA CYS A 36 8.15 25.08 -15.41
C CYS A 36 8.84 26.27 -14.77
N ASP A 37 8.44 27.49 -15.15
CA ASP A 37 8.90 28.71 -14.51
C ASP A 37 8.31 28.80 -13.09
N PRO A 38 9.13 28.86 -12.02
CA PRO A 38 8.65 28.98 -10.64
C PRO A 38 7.85 30.26 -10.38
N ASN A 39 8.00 31.29 -11.22
CA ASN A 39 7.23 32.54 -11.14
C ASN A 39 6.13 32.62 -12.21
N GLY A 40 5.95 31.55 -13.00
CA GLY A 40 4.98 31.46 -14.08
C GLY A 40 3.56 31.16 -13.59
N LYS A 41 2.71 30.72 -14.53
CA LYS A 41 1.33 30.34 -14.18
C LYS A 41 1.33 29.10 -13.28
N PRO A 42 0.51 29.07 -12.21
CA PRO A 42 0.43 27.93 -11.31
C PRO A 42 -0.07 26.68 -12.07
N ILE A 43 0.68 25.59 -11.93
CA ILE A 43 0.32 24.29 -12.49
C ILE A 43 -0.43 23.54 -11.43
N LEU A 44 -1.68 23.18 -11.72
CA LEU A 44 -2.48 22.35 -10.85
C LEU A 44 -2.00 20.91 -11.01
N PRO A 45 -1.46 20.26 -9.97
CA PRO A 45 -1.20 18.83 -10.04
C PRO A 45 -2.51 18.08 -10.31
N PRO A 46 -2.46 16.86 -10.88
CA PRO A 46 -3.65 16.03 -11.00
C PRO A 46 -4.33 15.94 -9.63
N ARG A 47 -5.54 16.49 -9.55
CA ARG A 47 -6.34 16.49 -8.32
C ARG A 47 -6.74 15.05 -8.04
N VAL A 48 -6.04 14.42 -7.11
CA VAL A 48 -6.65 13.36 -6.31
C VAL A 48 -7.34 14.11 -5.19
N GLU A 49 -8.66 14.20 -5.24
CA GLU A 49 -9.40 14.53 -4.04
C GLU A 49 -9.02 13.47 -3.01
N THR A 50 -8.39 13.89 -1.92
CA THR A 50 -8.08 12.98 -0.81
C THR A 50 -9.40 12.50 -0.24
N ALA A 51 -9.73 11.24 -0.52
CA ALA A 51 -10.87 10.59 0.11
C ALA A 51 -10.63 10.57 1.62
N GLU A 52 -11.50 11.23 2.37
CA GLU A 52 -11.49 11.13 3.83
C GLU A 52 -11.88 9.71 4.24
N THR A 53 -11.17 9.16 5.21
CA THR A 53 -11.50 7.86 5.77
C THR A 53 -12.77 7.95 6.61
N SER A 54 -13.44 6.83 6.83
CA SER A 54 -14.63 6.79 7.69
C SER A 54 -14.23 7.04 9.15
N HIS A 55 -15.00 7.89 9.85
CA HIS A 55 -14.82 8.10 11.28
C HIS A 55 -14.90 6.82 12.12
N THR A 56 -15.63 5.80 11.64
CA THR A 56 -15.66 4.47 12.26
C THR A 56 -14.30 3.77 12.17
N ALA A 57 -13.61 3.89 11.04
CA ALA A 57 -12.28 3.31 10.85
C ALA A 57 -11.25 4.02 11.73
N GLU A 58 -11.28 5.35 11.81
CA GLU A 58 -10.41 6.14 12.70
C GLU A 58 -10.55 5.71 14.16
N LYS A 59 -11.79 5.62 14.64
CA LYS A 59 -12.09 5.17 16.02
C LYS A 59 -11.59 3.77 16.29
N ALA A 60 -11.72 2.84 15.34
CA ALA A 60 -11.23 1.47 15.48
C ALA A 60 -9.69 1.42 15.61
N VAL A 61 -8.98 2.24 14.83
CA VAL A 61 -7.51 2.36 14.94
C VAL A 61 -7.12 2.95 16.29
N VAL A 62 -7.73 4.08 16.69
CA VAL A 62 -7.46 4.72 17.99
C VAL A 62 -7.70 3.74 19.15
N HIS A 63 -8.83 3.04 19.13
CA HIS A 63 -9.14 2.03 20.14
C HIS A 63 -8.09 0.92 20.17
N SER A 64 -7.68 0.41 19.01
CA SER A 64 -6.67 -0.66 18.94
C SER A 64 -5.35 -0.22 19.56
N VAL A 65 -4.91 1.02 19.29
CA VAL A 65 -3.68 1.58 19.87
C VAL A 65 -3.81 1.74 21.39
N LEU A 66 -4.90 2.37 21.86
CA LEU A 66 -5.09 2.62 23.30
C LEU A 66 -5.23 1.33 24.11
N CYS A 67 -5.81 0.28 23.52
CA CYS A 67 -5.98 -1.02 24.17
C CYS A 67 -4.83 -2.00 23.93
N GLY A 68 -3.80 -1.61 23.17
CA GLY A 68 -2.66 -2.49 22.85
C GLY A 68 -3.01 -3.69 21.96
N LEU A 69 -4.06 -3.58 21.14
CA LEU A 69 -4.52 -4.64 20.23
C LEU A 69 -3.77 -4.57 18.89
N GLY A 70 -3.53 -5.73 18.28
CA GLY A 70 -2.97 -5.80 16.92
C GLY A 70 -1.46 -5.55 16.82
N ASN A 71 -0.74 -5.52 17.95
CA ASN A 71 0.73 -5.31 17.97
C ASN A 71 1.54 -6.58 17.68
N ALA A 72 0.90 -7.75 17.67
CA ALA A 72 1.55 -9.01 17.34
C ALA A 72 1.55 -9.25 15.83
N TYR A 73 2.47 -10.09 15.34
CA TYR A 73 2.43 -10.55 13.96
C TYR A 73 1.13 -11.32 13.68
N ALA A 74 0.42 -10.89 12.64
CA ALA A 74 -0.72 -11.63 12.12
C ALA A 74 -0.24 -12.90 11.36
N PRO A 75 -1.08 -13.95 11.26
CA PRO A 75 -0.85 -15.05 10.34
C PRO A 75 -0.66 -14.54 8.91
N SER A 76 0.15 -15.23 8.11
CA SER A 76 0.45 -14.84 6.72
C SER A 76 -0.80 -14.70 5.83
N ILE A 77 -1.87 -15.43 6.16
CA ILE A 77 -3.15 -15.41 5.45
C ILE A 77 -4.17 -14.40 6.04
N GLY A 78 -3.80 -13.69 7.11
CA GLY A 78 -4.65 -12.76 7.84
C GLY A 78 -5.21 -13.29 9.16
N LEU A 79 -5.69 -12.37 10.00
CA LEU A 79 -6.34 -12.69 11.28
C LEU A 79 -7.71 -13.35 11.04
N PRO A 80 -8.05 -14.47 11.72
CA PRO A 80 -9.33 -15.15 11.53
C PRO A 80 -10.55 -14.24 11.68
N ALA A 81 -10.57 -13.36 12.68
CA ALA A 81 -11.65 -12.40 12.89
C ALA A 81 -11.80 -11.40 11.73
N ALA A 82 -10.68 -10.96 11.14
CA ALA A 82 -10.69 -10.06 9.99
C ALA A 82 -11.22 -10.77 8.73
N LYS A 83 -10.80 -12.02 8.51
CA LYS A 83 -11.28 -12.84 7.38
C LYS A 83 -12.80 -13.05 7.45
N SER A 84 -13.31 -13.38 8.64
CA SER A 84 -14.76 -13.54 8.86
C SER A 84 -15.54 -12.25 8.63
N ALA A 85 -15.07 -11.13 9.18
CA ALA A 85 -15.73 -9.84 9.01
C ALA A 85 -15.82 -9.42 7.53
N VAL A 86 -14.77 -9.69 6.75
CA VAL A 86 -14.75 -9.44 5.30
C VAL A 86 -15.74 -10.34 4.56
N ALA A 87 -15.74 -11.65 4.84
CA ALA A 87 -16.68 -12.58 4.22
C ALA A 87 -18.14 -12.17 4.52
N GLU A 88 -18.45 -11.85 5.78
CA GLU A 88 -19.78 -11.37 6.20
C GLU A 88 -20.19 -10.07 5.51
N TYR A 89 -19.27 -9.11 5.37
CA TYR A 89 -19.56 -7.84 4.71
C TYR A 89 -19.88 -8.03 3.22
N LEU A 90 -19.05 -8.78 2.50
CA LEU A 90 -19.22 -9.02 1.06
C LEU A 90 -20.44 -9.90 0.77
N ASN A 91 -20.74 -10.85 1.65
CA ASN A 91 -21.91 -11.73 1.55
C ASN A 91 -23.25 -10.99 1.59
N ARG A 92 -23.29 -9.69 1.89
CA ARG A 92 -24.52 -8.89 1.76
C ARG A 92 -25.00 -8.80 0.31
N ASP A 93 -24.05 -8.65 -0.60
CA ASP A 93 -24.33 -8.36 -2.01
C ASP A 93 -23.92 -9.50 -2.96
N LEU A 94 -23.14 -10.47 -2.47
CA LEU A 94 -22.71 -11.61 -3.28
C LEU A 94 -23.80 -12.69 -3.41
N PRO A 95 -24.07 -13.19 -4.64
CA PRO A 95 -25.00 -14.30 -4.87
C PRO A 95 -24.48 -15.62 -4.30
N ASN A 96 -23.17 -15.90 -4.47
CA ASN A 96 -22.50 -17.05 -3.88
C ASN A 96 -21.80 -16.61 -2.60
N LYS A 97 -22.11 -17.28 -1.48
CA LYS A 97 -21.60 -16.89 -0.17
C LYS A 97 -20.18 -17.39 0.03
N LEU A 98 -19.31 -16.47 0.45
CA LEU A 98 -17.93 -16.74 0.85
C LEU A 98 -17.88 -17.27 2.28
N THR A 99 -16.91 -18.13 2.53
CA THR A 99 -16.47 -18.52 3.87
C THR A 99 -15.20 -17.74 4.24
N PRO A 100 -14.82 -17.69 5.53
CA PRO A 100 -13.54 -17.09 5.94
C PRO A 100 -12.32 -17.77 5.31
N ASN A 101 -12.44 -18.98 4.75
CA ASN A 101 -11.35 -19.68 4.08
C ASN A 101 -11.09 -19.15 2.67
N ASP A 102 -12.09 -18.52 2.05
CA ASP A 102 -12.01 -18.00 0.68
C ASP A 102 -11.41 -16.58 0.63
N VAL A 103 -11.14 -16.00 1.80
CA VAL A 103 -10.62 -14.65 1.99
C VAL A 103 -9.13 -14.70 2.32
N PHE A 104 -8.29 -13.95 1.61
CA PHE A 104 -6.89 -13.77 1.96
C PHE A 104 -6.55 -12.29 2.15
N MET A 105 -5.99 -11.96 3.31
CA MET A 105 -5.58 -10.60 3.62
C MET A 105 -4.23 -10.31 2.98
N THR A 106 -4.17 -9.30 2.12
CA THR A 106 -2.92 -8.88 1.47
C THR A 106 -2.52 -7.48 1.92
N ARG A 107 -1.22 -7.18 1.86
CA ARG A 107 -0.79 -5.78 1.82
C ARG A 107 -1.24 -5.20 0.48
N ASP A 108 -1.67 -3.95 0.49
CA ASP A 108 -2.22 -3.27 -0.68
C ASP A 108 -1.46 -3.51 -1.99
N VAL A 109 -2.22 -3.54 -3.08
CA VAL A 109 -1.67 -3.51 -4.43
C VAL A 109 -1.09 -2.12 -4.70
N LYS A 110 0.24 -2.10 -4.80
CA LYS A 110 1.06 -1.08 -5.47
C LYS A 110 0.93 0.35 -4.92
N TRP A 111 1.73 0.66 -3.88
CA TRP A 111 2.36 1.92 -3.42
C TRP A 111 1.73 3.32 -3.64
N ASN A 112 0.70 3.52 -4.46
CA ASN A 112 0.38 4.84 -5.00
C ASN A 112 -1.09 5.27 -4.89
N LEU A 113 -2.00 4.50 -4.27
CA LEU A 113 -3.42 4.92 -4.25
C LEU A 113 -4.14 4.99 -2.91
N CYS A 114 -3.67 4.42 -1.80
CA CYS A 114 -4.11 4.77 -0.43
C CYS A 114 -3.27 3.97 0.57
N PRO A 115 -2.51 4.58 1.50
CA PRO A 115 -1.73 3.83 2.50
C PRO A 115 -2.57 3.16 3.61
N TRP A 116 -3.91 3.24 3.51
CA TRP A 116 -4.86 2.68 4.48
C TRP A 116 -5.84 1.68 3.87
N ALA A 117 -5.71 1.35 2.58
CA ALA A 117 -6.56 0.35 1.98
C ALA A 117 -6.14 -1.05 2.50
N VAL A 118 -7.08 -1.99 2.48
CA VAL A 118 -6.78 -3.40 2.71
C VAL A 118 -7.40 -4.14 1.55
N HIS A 119 -6.57 -4.55 0.60
CA HIS A 119 -7.04 -5.39 -0.51
C HIS A 119 -7.26 -6.83 -0.05
N VAL A 120 -8.46 -7.32 -0.35
CA VAL A 120 -8.88 -8.71 -0.14
C VAL A 120 -8.73 -9.45 -1.47
N GLN A 121 -7.97 -10.53 -1.48
CA GLN A 121 -8.00 -11.49 -2.57
C GLN A 121 -9.05 -12.56 -2.23
N ILE A 122 -10.00 -12.75 -3.15
CA ILE A 122 -11.05 -13.78 -3.07
C ILE A 122 -10.70 -14.82 -4.10
N GLN A 123 -10.50 -16.06 -3.67
CA GLN A 123 -10.41 -17.17 -4.61
C GLN A 123 -11.85 -17.59 -4.95
N LEU A 124 -12.19 -17.59 -6.24
CA LEU A 124 -13.45 -18.16 -6.73
C LEU A 124 -13.11 -19.48 -7.42
N ASP A 125 -13.88 -20.52 -7.10
CA ASP A 125 -13.84 -21.83 -7.77
C ASP A 125 -14.41 -21.73 -9.20
#